data_AF-A0A3L7XIR1-F1
#
_entry.id   AF-A0A3L7XIR1-F1
#
_cell.length_a   1.000
_cell.length_b   1.000
_cell.length_c   1.000
_cell.angle_alpha   90.00
_cell.angle_beta   90.00
_cell.angle_gamma   90.00
#
_symmetry.space_group_name_H-M   'P 1'
#
loop_
_entity.id
_entity.type
_entity.pdbx_description
1 polymer ?
#
loop_
_entity_poly.entity_id
_entity_poly.type
_entity_poly.pdbx_seq_one_letter_code
_entity_poly.pdbx_strand_id
1 'polypeptide(L)'
;VISYSPLGAGFLTGKYSQSWTAPQGTRFDISPNHWAVYENALSMQRMEKLRSEAAESGRSMVQLALAWVLGQPGITATLIGGRTTAHIDQAFEASEAGLSAELRAKLNSW
;
A
#
# COMPACT_ATOMS: atom_id res chain seq x y z
N VAL A 1 -3.74 18.94 -2.52
CA VAL A 1 -2.38 18.35 -2.46
C VAL A 1 -2.29 17.20 -3.45
N ILE A 2 -1.15 17.00 -4.13
CA ILE A 2 -0.90 15.82 -4.97
C ILE A 2 0.11 14.93 -4.26
N SER A 3 -0.26 13.70 -3.92
CA SER A 3 0.63 12.74 -3.26
C SER A 3 1.33 11.83 -4.27
N TYR A 4 2.45 11.22 -3.87
CA TYR A 4 3.18 10.24 -4.67
C TYR A 4 3.69 9.11 -3.77
N SER A 5 4.14 8.01 -4.38
CA SER A 5 4.60 6.79 -3.68
C SER A 5 3.58 6.19 -2.69
N PRO A 6 2.28 6.12 -3.02
CA PRO A 6 1.24 5.69 -2.08
C PRO A 6 1.39 4.24 -1.60
N LEU A 7 2.12 3.41 -2.35
CA LEU A 7 2.37 2.00 -2.03
C LEU A 7 3.79 1.74 -1.49
N GLY A 8 4.60 2.80 -1.27
CA GLY A 8 5.94 2.70 -0.71
C GLY A 8 6.86 1.75 -1.46
N ALA A 9 7.16 2.00 -2.75
CA ALA A 9 7.92 1.07 -3.60
C ALA A 9 7.33 -0.36 -3.72
N GLY A 10 6.04 -0.49 -3.41
CA GLY A 10 5.32 -1.76 -3.37
C GLY A 10 5.33 -2.44 -2.01
N PHE A 11 5.90 -1.81 -0.98
CA PHE A 11 5.95 -2.31 0.40
C PHE A 11 4.56 -2.70 0.92
N LEU A 12 3.54 -1.91 0.56
CA LEU A 12 2.16 -2.09 1.02
C LEU A 12 1.32 -3.00 0.10
N THR A 13 1.92 -3.75 -0.83
CA THR A 13 1.15 -4.59 -1.77
C THR A 13 1.07 -6.06 -1.34
N GLY A 14 1.67 -6.44 -0.21
CA GLY A 14 1.67 -7.81 0.31
C GLY A 14 2.68 -8.77 -0.34
N LYS A 15 3.41 -8.31 -1.37
CA LYS A 15 4.37 -9.13 -2.12
C LYS A 15 5.72 -9.32 -1.42
N TYR A 16 5.98 -8.62 -0.32
CA TYR A 16 7.20 -8.75 0.47
C TYR A 16 6.84 -9.28 1.87
N SER A 17 7.74 -10.02 2.49
CA SER A 17 7.65 -10.48 3.88
C SER A 17 9.01 -10.30 4.57
N GLN A 18 9.04 -10.35 5.90
CA GLN A 18 10.24 -10.08 6.70
C GLN A 18 11.42 -11.02 6.42
N SER A 19 11.18 -12.19 5.81
CA SER A 19 12.17 -13.26 5.66
C SER A 19 12.55 -13.57 4.21
N TRP A 20 12.15 -12.74 3.24
CA TRP A 20 12.27 -13.10 1.83
C TRP A 20 13.05 -12.10 0.98
N THR A 21 13.83 -12.63 0.03
CA THR A 21 14.46 -11.88 -1.05
C THR A 21 13.39 -11.29 -1.95
N ALA A 22 13.48 -10.00 -2.30
CA ALA A 22 12.48 -9.35 -3.16
C ALA A 22 12.26 -10.11 -4.48
N PRO A 23 11.02 -10.22 -5.01
CA PRO A 23 10.80 -10.88 -6.30
C PRO A 23 11.56 -10.16 -7.40
N GLN A 24 12.04 -10.94 -8.36
CA GLN A 24 12.75 -10.43 -9.54
C GLN A 24 11.93 -9.35 -10.25
N GLY A 25 12.63 -8.31 -10.70
CA GLY A 25 12.07 -7.16 -11.39
C GLY A 25 11.34 -6.17 -10.48
N THR A 26 11.16 -6.44 -9.18
CA THR A 26 10.54 -5.46 -8.27
C THR A 26 11.49 -4.31 -7.94
N ARG A 27 10.96 -3.27 -7.27
CA ARG A 27 11.78 -2.10 -6.90
C ARG A 27 12.90 -2.47 -5.93
N PHE A 28 12.64 -3.37 -4.99
CA PHE A 28 13.65 -3.82 -4.03
C PHE A 28 14.59 -4.87 -4.62
N ASP A 29 14.27 -5.50 -5.75
CA ASP A 29 15.23 -6.30 -6.52
C ASP A 29 16.19 -5.39 -7.30
N ILE A 30 15.66 -4.41 -8.04
CA ILE A 30 16.47 -3.48 -8.85
C ILE A 30 17.28 -2.51 -7.99
N SER A 31 16.77 -2.13 -6.83
CA SER A 31 17.41 -1.19 -5.90
C SER A 31 17.29 -1.68 -4.44
N PRO A 32 18.07 -2.70 -4.04
CA PRO A 32 17.97 -3.33 -2.71
C PRO A 32 18.11 -2.36 -1.55
N ASN A 33 18.99 -1.37 -1.64
CA ASN A 33 19.19 -0.37 -0.59
C ASN A 33 17.94 0.45 -0.28
N HIS A 34 16.95 0.49 -1.17
CA HIS A 34 15.69 1.18 -0.92
C HIS A 34 14.80 0.45 0.11
N TRP A 35 15.06 -0.82 0.39
CA TRP A 35 14.42 -1.58 1.48
C TRP A 35 14.71 -0.95 2.85
N ALA A 36 15.91 -0.42 3.06
CA ALA A 36 16.34 0.16 4.34
C ALA A 36 15.45 1.31 4.81
N VAL A 37 14.72 1.98 3.91
CA VAL A 37 13.72 3.01 4.26
C VAL A 37 12.55 2.41 5.05
N TYR A 38 12.19 1.16 4.77
CA TYR A 38 11.05 0.45 5.34
C TYR A 38 11.44 -0.59 6.39
N GLU A 39 12.71 -0.99 6.45
CA GLU A 39 13.26 -1.96 7.41
C GLU A 39 13.41 -1.40 8.84
N ASN A 40 12.30 -0.93 9.39
CA ASN A 40 12.20 -0.51 10.78
C ASN A 40 10.98 -1.15 11.45
N ALA A 41 11.04 -1.32 12.76
CA ALA A 41 10.02 -2.03 13.52
C ALA A 41 8.61 -1.47 13.32
N LEU A 42 8.47 -0.14 13.25
CA LEU A 42 7.17 0.52 13.07
C LEU A 42 6.57 0.22 11.68
N SER A 43 7.37 0.32 10.63
CA SER A 43 6.93 0.06 9.25
C SER A 43 6.55 -1.41 9.06
N MET A 44 7.34 -2.33 9.64
CA MET A 44 7.03 -3.76 9.61
C MET A 44 5.75 -4.10 10.37
N GLN A 45 5.56 -3.49 11.55
CA GLN A 45 4.34 -3.66 12.33
C GLN A 45 3.10 -3.17 11.57
N ARG A 46 3.18 -2.00 10.92
CA ARG A 46 2.09 -1.44 10.11
C ARG A 46 1.78 -2.28 8.88
N MET A 47 2.81 -2.80 8.22
CA MET A 47 2.64 -3.72 7.09
C MET A 47 1.91 -4.99 7.51
N GLU A 48 2.23 -5.56 8.67
CA GLU A 48 1.57 -6.74 9.18
C GLU A 48 0.12 -6.47 9.64
N LYS A 49 -0.13 -5.31 10.28
CA LYS A 49 -1.52 -4.87 10.56
C LYS A 49 -2.34 -4.76 9.29
N LEU A 50 -1.78 -4.18 8.22
CA LEU A 50 -2.44 -4.07 6.94
C LEU A 50 -2.69 -5.45 6.28
N ARG A 51 -1.76 -6.40 6.44
CA ARG A 51 -1.93 -7.78 5.98
C ARG A 51 -3.05 -8.50 6.72
N SER A 52 -3.11 -8.37 8.04
CA SER A 52 -4.19 -8.94 8.86
C SER A 52 -5.54 -8.33 8.50
N GLU A 53 -5.61 -7.00 8.29
CA GLU A 53 -6.82 -6.32 7.86
C GLU A 53 -7.28 -6.79 6.47
N ALA A 54 -6.35 -6.99 5.53
CA ALA A 54 -6.66 -7.52 4.21
C ALA A 54 -7.30 -8.91 4.30
N ALA A 55 -6.77 -9.78 5.19
CA ALA A 55 -7.34 -11.10 5.43
C ALA A 55 -8.73 -11.04 6.11
N GLU A 56 -8.93 -10.14 7.07
CA GLU A 56 -10.19 -9.97 7.81
C GLU A 56 -11.30 -9.39 6.94
N SER A 57 -10.98 -8.35 6.15
CA SER A 57 -11.95 -7.63 5.33
C SER A 57 -12.20 -8.25 3.95
N GLY A 58 -11.39 -9.24 3.55
CA GLY A 58 -11.42 -9.82 2.20
C GLY A 58 -10.94 -8.88 1.10
N ARG A 59 -10.32 -7.75 1.45
CA ARG A 59 -9.79 -6.76 0.51
C ARG A 59 -8.29 -6.97 0.32
N SER A 60 -7.75 -6.61 -0.84
CA SER A 60 -6.30 -6.63 -1.02
C SER A 60 -5.61 -5.51 -0.22
N MET A 61 -4.35 -5.73 0.18
CA MET A 61 -3.54 -4.66 0.81
C MET A 61 -3.40 -3.43 -0.11
N VAL A 62 -3.34 -3.65 -1.43
CA VAL A 62 -3.31 -2.57 -2.44
C VAL A 62 -4.58 -1.73 -2.36
N GLN A 63 -5.76 -2.37 -2.37
CA GLN A 63 -7.04 -1.67 -2.27
C GLN A 63 -7.13 -0.88 -0.96
N LEU A 64 -6.74 -1.47 0.17
CA LEU A 64 -6.75 -0.78 1.47
C LEU A 64 -5.82 0.45 1.49
N ALA A 65 -4.58 0.30 1.04
CA ALA A 65 -3.60 1.39 1.05
C ALA A 65 -3.98 2.53 0.09
N LEU A 66 -4.44 2.21 -1.12
CA LEU A 66 -4.86 3.21 -2.10
C LEU A 66 -6.15 3.92 -1.67
N ALA A 67 -7.17 3.18 -1.22
CA ALA A 67 -8.41 3.79 -0.73
C ALA A 67 -8.18 4.66 0.51
N TRP A 68 -7.19 4.30 1.34
CA TRP A 68 -6.80 5.12 2.48
C TRP A 68 -6.28 6.48 2.03
N VAL A 69 -5.25 6.53 1.17
CA VAL A 69 -4.63 7.80 0.73
C VAL A 69 -5.57 8.65 -0.13
N LEU A 70 -6.37 8.03 -1.01
CA LEU A 70 -7.30 8.72 -1.90
C LEU A 70 -8.43 9.43 -1.12
N GLY A 71 -8.84 8.89 0.02
CA GLY A 71 -9.87 9.51 0.86
C GLY A 71 -9.34 10.36 2.01
N GLN A 72 -8.04 10.71 2.04
CA GLN A 72 -7.52 11.61 3.06
C GLN A 72 -7.98 13.06 2.81
N PRO A 73 -8.43 13.78 3.84
CA PRO A 73 -8.75 15.20 3.71
C PRO A 73 -7.57 16.01 3.14
N GLY A 74 -7.82 16.82 2.12
CA GLY A 74 -6.82 17.69 1.48
C GLY A 74 -6.00 17.04 0.35
N ILE A 75 -6.10 15.72 0.16
CA ILE A 75 -5.57 15.06 -1.04
C ILE A 75 -6.53 15.30 -2.21
N THR A 76 -6.00 15.91 -3.27
CA THR A 76 -6.73 16.19 -4.52
C THR A 76 -6.53 15.06 -5.53
N ALA A 77 -5.31 14.53 -5.58
CA ALA A 77 -4.93 13.43 -6.46
C ALA A 77 -3.76 12.64 -5.87
N THR A 78 -3.61 11.40 -6.30
CA THR A 78 -2.51 10.52 -5.95
C THR A 78 -1.88 9.99 -7.23
N LEU A 79 -0.58 10.20 -7.40
CA LEU A 79 0.18 9.67 -8.54
C LEU A 79 0.37 8.16 -8.38
N ILE A 80 -0.21 7.40 -9.32
CA ILE A 80 -0.11 5.94 -9.38
C ILE A 80 0.89 5.54 -10.45
N GLY A 81 1.83 4.68 -10.08
CA GLY A 81 2.79 4.07 -11.01
C GLY A 81 2.50 2.59 -11.19
N GLY A 82 2.49 2.12 -12.44
CA GLY A 82 2.29 0.72 -12.79
C GLY A 82 3.14 0.33 -14.00
N ARG A 83 3.37 -0.97 -14.20
CA ARG A 83 4.00 -1.51 -15.43
C ARG A 83 3.00 -2.21 -16.34
N THR A 84 1.81 -2.46 -15.85
CA THR A 84 0.71 -3.15 -16.52
C THR A 84 -0.57 -2.36 -16.28
N THR A 85 -1.55 -2.53 -17.16
CA THR A 85 -2.88 -1.93 -17.01
C THR A 85 -3.57 -2.41 -15.72
N ALA A 86 -3.37 -3.67 -15.35
CA ALA A 86 -3.91 -4.24 -14.10
C ALA A 86 -3.48 -3.47 -12.83
N HIS A 87 -2.28 -2.87 -12.80
CA HIS A 87 -1.89 -2.01 -11.68
C HIS A 87 -2.66 -0.69 -11.63
N ILE A 88 -3.10 -0.20 -12.79
CA ILE A 88 -3.92 1.00 -12.90
C ILE A 88 -5.37 0.67 -12.51
N ASP A 89 -5.89 -0.47 -12.95
CA ASP A 89 -7.22 -0.96 -12.61
C ASP A 89 -7.41 -1.07 -11.09
N GLN A 90 -6.40 -1.58 -10.37
CA GLN A 90 -6.39 -1.63 -8.90
C GLN A 90 -6.59 -0.25 -8.24
N ALA A 91 -6.12 0.83 -8.86
CA ALA A 91 -6.31 2.17 -8.31
C ALA A 91 -7.73 2.69 -8.53
N PHE A 92 -8.34 2.39 -9.68
CA PHE A 92 -9.74 2.68 -9.93
C PHE A 92 -10.65 1.90 -8.97
N GLU A 93 -10.43 0.60 -8.84
CA GLU A 93 -11.16 -0.24 -7.88
C GLU A 93 -11.06 0.29 -6.45
N ALA A 94 -9.86 0.71 -6.02
CA ALA A 94 -9.66 1.28 -4.69
C ALA A 94 -10.41 2.61 -4.51
N SER A 95 -10.42 3.46 -5.55
CA SER A 95 -11.14 4.73 -5.54
C SER A 95 -12.64 4.54 -5.45
N GLU A 96 -13.19 3.57 -6.18
CA GLU A 96 -14.62 3.26 -6.19
C GLU A 96 -15.07 2.59 -4.89
N ALA A 97 -14.31 1.61 -4.40
CA ALA A 97 -14.67 0.86 -3.20
C ALA A 97 -14.53 1.69 -1.92
N GLY A 98 -13.59 2.63 -1.86
CA GLY A 98 -13.39 3.51 -0.71
C GLY A 98 -13.07 2.78 0.60
N LEU A 99 -13.35 3.41 1.74
CA LEU A 99 -13.28 2.81 3.08
C LEU A 99 -14.50 3.22 3.88
N SER A 100 -15.05 2.32 4.70
CA SER A 100 -16.03 2.71 5.73
C SER A 100 -15.38 3.65 6.76
N ALA A 101 -16.20 4.37 7.53
CA ALA A 101 -15.70 5.27 8.56
C ALA A 101 -14.87 4.52 9.62
N GLU A 102 -15.34 3.33 10.01
CA GLU A 102 -14.71 2.46 11.01
C GLU A 102 -13.35 1.97 10.50
N LEU A 103 -13.30 1.47 9.26
CA LEU A 103 -12.07 0.97 8.67
C LEU A 103 -11.04 2.09 8.47
N ARG A 104 -11.49 3.29 8.04
CA ARG A 104 -10.62 4.47 7.94
C ARG A 104 -10.07 4.87 9.30
N ALA A 105 -10.90 4.89 10.34
CA ALA A 105 -10.45 5.20 11.70
C ALA A 105 -9.44 4.17 12.22
N LYS A 106 -9.67 2.87 11.96
CA LYS A 106 -8.74 1.79 12.29
C LYS A 106 -7.39 2.01 11.63
N LEU A 107 -7.34 2.22 10.31
CA LEU A 107 -6.08 2.48 9.58
C LEU A 107 -5.35 3.75 10.06
N ASN A 108 -6.08 4.82 10.41
CA ASN A 108 -5.49 6.06 10.91
C ASN A 108 -4.80 5.90 12.29
N SER A 109 -5.19 4.88 13.07
CA SER A 109 -4.67 4.65 14.43
C SER A 109 -3.34 3.90 14.50
N TRP A 110 -2.81 3.43 13.37
CA TRP A 110 -1.64 2.55 13.31
C TRP A 110 -0.31 3.28 13.30
#